data_AF-H8IQR2-F1
#
_entry.id   AF-H8IQR2-F1
#
_cell.length_a   1.000
_cell.length_b   1.000
_cell.length_c   1.000
_cell.angle_alpha   90.00
_cell.angle_beta   90.00
_cell.angle_gamma   90.00
#
_symmetry.space_group_name_H-M   'P 1'
#
loop_
_entity.id
_entity.type
_entity.pdbx_description
1 polymer ?
#
loop_
_entity_poly.entity_id
_entity_poly.type
_entity_poly.pdbx_seq_one_letter_code
_entity_poly.pdbx_strand_id
1 'polypeptide(L)'
;MKFVGGTRPVAAARAQIDASATHRVANQFAMAAEFLDRAVSDHLARLAFGGACAGRAHTARGDALRVELGRLTQQVTQWSRASSEIAAALRSSAQRYADAELYAAARIA
;
A
#
# COMPACT_ATOMS: atom_id res chain seq x y z
N MET A 1 10.53 22.16 56.09
CA MET A 1 11.65 21.76 55.20
C MET A 1 11.12 20.69 54.25
N LYS A 2 11.42 20.83 52.95
CA LYS A 2 11.28 19.86 51.83
C LYS A 2 9.87 19.48 51.34
N PHE A 3 9.42 20.24 50.33
CA PHE A 3 8.56 19.77 49.25
C PHE A 3 9.20 18.53 48.60
N VAL A 4 8.43 17.46 48.40
CA VAL A 4 8.75 16.44 47.39
C VAL A 4 7.62 16.50 46.39
N GLY A 5 7.93 17.15 45.27
CA GLY A 5 7.02 17.41 44.17
C GLY A 5 6.45 16.11 43.62
N GLY A 6 5.15 16.15 43.33
CA GLY A 6 4.48 15.11 42.59
C GLY A 6 5.21 14.84 41.28
N THR A 7 5.60 13.58 41.08
CA THR A 7 5.78 13.05 39.74
C THR A 7 4.40 13.08 39.09
N ARG A 8 4.06 14.22 38.47
CA ARG A 8 3.09 14.20 37.38
C ARG A 8 3.60 13.10 36.44
N PRO A 9 2.78 12.10 36.09
CA PRO A 9 3.19 11.19 35.02
C PRO A 9 3.56 12.12 33.87
N VAL A 10 4.78 11.97 33.34
CA VAL A 10 5.11 12.51 32.02
C VAL A 10 3.99 12.00 31.16
N ALA A 11 3.05 12.89 30.80
CA ALA A 11 1.89 12.54 30.02
C ALA A 11 2.46 11.76 28.85
N ALA A 12 2.17 10.45 28.81
CA ALA A 12 2.69 9.54 27.79
C ALA A 12 2.54 10.31 26.49
N ALA A 13 3.68 10.69 25.88
CA ALA A 13 3.70 11.68 24.80
C ALA A 13 2.58 11.27 23.85
N ARG A 14 1.48 12.04 23.83
CA ARG A 14 0.26 11.60 23.15
C ARG A 14 0.72 11.25 21.76
N ALA A 15 0.56 9.99 21.36
CA ALA A 15 0.86 9.58 20.00
C ALA A 15 -0.19 10.28 19.12
N GLN A 16 0.06 11.56 18.81
CA GLN A 16 -0.75 12.37 17.93
C GLN A 16 -0.40 11.91 16.52
N ILE A 17 -1.14 10.92 16.06
CA ILE A 17 -1.13 10.56 14.64
C ILE A 17 -1.79 11.71 13.89
N ASP A 18 -1.04 12.32 12.97
CA ASP A 18 -1.64 13.20 11.98
C ASP A 18 -2.48 12.34 11.01
N ALA A 19 -3.78 12.28 11.29
CA ALA A 19 -4.74 11.56 10.45
C ALA A 19 -4.73 12.07 9.01
N SER A 20 -4.55 13.39 8.80
CA SER A 20 -4.49 13.98 7.47
C SER A 20 -3.26 13.52 6.69
N ALA A 21 -2.08 13.48 7.34
CA ALA A 21 -0.86 12.95 6.74
C ALA A 21 -1.00 11.45 6.45
N THR A 22 -1.59 10.68 7.38
CA THR A 22 -1.81 9.24 7.22
C THR A 22 -2.73 8.95 6.03
N HIS A 23 -3.82 9.72 5.88
CA HIS A 23 -4.71 9.62 4.72
C HIS A 23 -4.01 10.00 3.41
N ARG A 24 -3.15 11.03 3.41
CA ARG A 24 -2.35 11.39 2.22
C ARG A 24 -1.45 10.24 1.78
N VAL A 25 -0.71 9.62 2.72
CA VAL A 25 0.16 8.47 2.42
C VAL A 25 -0.67 7.28 1.92
N ALA A 26 -1.80 6.99 2.56
CA ALA A 26 -2.71 5.94 2.11
C ALA A 26 -3.22 6.19 0.67
N ASN A 27 -3.48 7.45 0.32
CA ASN A 27 -3.88 7.81 -1.04
C ASN A 27 -2.75 7.59 -2.06
N GLN A 28 -1.51 7.89 -1.71
CA GLN A 28 -0.35 7.62 -2.57
C GLN A 28 -0.20 6.13 -2.86
N PHE A 29 -0.36 5.27 -1.86
CA PHE A 29 -0.34 3.81 -2.05
C PHE A 29 -1.50 3.32 -2.91
N ALA A 30 -2.70 3.89 -2.75
CA ALA A 30 -3.84 3.54 -3.61
C ALA A 30 -3.60 3.96 -5.07
N MET A 31 -3.08 5.17 -5.31
CA MET A 31 -2.72 5.63 -6.65
C MET A 31 -1.63 4.75 -7.29
N ALA A 32 -0.64 4.33 -6.50
CA ALA A 32 0.39 3.41 -6.97
C ALA A 32 -0.20 2.05 -7.36
N ALA A 33 -1.11 1.50 -6.57
CA ALA A 33 -1.80 0.25 -6.88
C ALA A 33 -2.58 0.35 -8.20
N GLU A 34 -3.38 1.40 -8.37
CA GLU A 34 -4.15 1.63 -9.62
C GLU A 34 -3.25 1.82 -10.84
N PHE A 35 -2.11 2.48 -10.68
CA PHE A 35 -1.14 2.64 -11.76
C PHE A 35 -0.53 1.30 -12.18
N LEU A 36 -0.12 0.49 -11.20
CA LEU A 36 0.46 -0.85 -11.45
C LEU A 36 -0.58 -1.80 -12.06
N ASP A 37 -1.83 -1.74 -11.60
CA ASP A 37 -2.91 -2.57 -12.14
C ASP A 37 -3.23 -2.24 -13.60
N ARG A 38 -3.28 -0.94 -13.95
CA ARG A 38 -3.40 -0.49 -15.34
C ARG A 38 -2.19 -0.88 -16.17
N ALA A 39 -0.97 -0.80 -15.65
CA ALA A 39 0.22 -1.24 -16.37
C ALA A 39 0.15 -2.75 -16.71
N VAL A 40 -0.33 -3.58 -15.79
CA VAL A 40 -0.53 -5.01 -16.02
C VAL A 40 -1.61 -5.25 -17.06
N SER A 41 -2.80 -4.69 -16.86
CA SER A 41 -3.98 -4.94 -17.70
C SER A 41 -3.84 -4.35 -19.10
N ASP A 42 -3.33 -3.12 -19.21
CA ASP A 42 -3.25 -2.41 -20.48
C ASP A 42 -1.97 -2.71 -21.24
N HIS A 43 -0.85 -3.06 -20.61
CA HIS A 43 0.42 -3.16 -21.34
C HIS A 43 0.94 -4.60 -21.37
N LEU A 44 1.09 -5.22 -20.20
CA LEU A 44 1.71 -6.55 -20.12
C LEU A 44 0.78 -7.66 -20.64
N ALA A 45 -0.52 -7.59 -20.38
CA ALA A 45 -1.49 -8.58 -20.86
C ALA A 45 -1.67 -8.58 -22.38
N ARG A 46 -1.37 -7.45 -23.06
CA ARG A 46 -1.47 -7.33 -24.53
C ARG A 46 -0.23 -7.84 -25.27
N LEU A 47 0.85 -8.17 -24.56
CA LEU A 47 2.09 -8.66 -25.18
C LEU A 47 1.97 -10.14 -25.58
N ALA A 48 1.57 -10.39 -26.83
CA ALA A 48 1.53 -11.73 -27.41
C ALA A 48 2.87 -12.09 -28.08
N PHE A 49 3.77 -12.73 -27.34
CA PHE A 49 5.01 -13.29 -27.90
C PHE A 49 4.85 -14.79 -28.12
N GLY A 50 4.96 -15.28 -29.36
CA GLY A 50 4.82 -16.69 -29.71
C GLY A 50 5.09 -16.99 -31.18
N GLY A 51 5.09 -18.27 -31.56
CA GLY A 51 5.37 -18.72 -32.93
C GLY A 51 4.47 -18.09 -34.02
N ALA A 52 3.27 -17.63 -33.65
CA ALA A 52 2.36 -16.89 -34.53
C ALA A 52 2.84 -15.45 -34.87
N CYS A 53 3.64 -14.82 -34.01
CA CYS A 53 4.16 -13.45 -34.21
C CYS A 53 5.66 -13.43 -34.56
N ALA A 54 6.45 -14.44 -34.14
CA ALA A 54 7.90 -14.47 -34.30
C ALA A 54 8.40 -15.42 -35.42
N GLY A 55 7.51 -16.19 -36.04
CA GLY A 55 7.87 -17.22 -37.02
C GLY A 55 8.48 -18.47 -36.37
N ARG A 56 8.41 -19.62 -37.08
CA ARG A 56 8.79 -20.94 -36.54
C ARG A 56 10.26 -21.03 -36.08
N ALA A 57 11.15 -20.19 -36.63
CA ALA A 57 12.56 -20.13 -36.25
C ALA A 57 12.80 -19.51 -34.86
N HIS A 58 11.87 -18.71 -34.33
CA HIS A 58 12.02 -18.00 -33.05
C HIS A 58 11.00 -18.43 -31.99
N THR A 59 10.31 -19.56 -32.21
CA THR A 59 9.25 -20.05 -31.30
C THR A 59 9.80 -20.32 -29.90
N ALA A 60 10.91 -21.04 -29.76
CA ALA A 60 11.53 -21.32 -28.46
C ALA A 60 11.95 -20.04 -27.71
N ARG A 61 12.48 -19.04 -28.42
CA ARG A 61 12.87 -17.75 -27.83
C ARG A 61 11.66 -16.88 -27.46
N GLY A 62 10.60 -16.92 -28.26
CA GLY A 62 9.33 -16.25 -27.97
C GLY A 62 8.61 -16.87 -26.77
N ASP A 63 8.63 -18.19 -26.65
CA ASP A 63 8.04 -18.90 -25.51
C ASP A 63 8.82 -18.62 -24.21
N ALA A 64 10.15 -18.61 -24.28
CA ALA A 64 10.99 -18.20 -23.14
C ALA A 64 10.68 -16.76 -22.69
N LEU A 65 10.54 -15.83 -23.63
CA LEU A 65 10.16 -14.44 -23.33
C LEU A 65 8.75 -14.35 -22.72
N ARG A 66 7.80 -15.14 -23.23
CA ARG A 66 6.44 -15.20 -22.67
C ARG A 66 6.45 -15.65 -21.21
N VAL A 67 7.27 -16.67 -20.87
CA VAL A 67 7.39 -17.16 -19.49
C VAL A 67 7.94 -16.08 -18.55
N GLU A 68 9.03 -15.40 -18.94
CA GLU A 68 9.62 -14.35 -18.10
C GLU A 68 8.69 -13.12 -17.98
N LEU A 69 7.98 -12.75 -19.04
CA LEU A 69 6.95 -11.71 -18.97
C LEU A 69 5.80 -12.11 -18.05
N GLY A 70 5.34 -13.36 -18.11
CA GLY A 70 4.33 -13.87 -17.19
C GLY A 70 4.78 -13.76 -15.73
N ARG A 71 6.05 -14.09 -15.43
CA ARG A 71 6.61 -13.92 -14.09
C ARG A 71 6.70 -12.45 -13.67
N LEU A 72 7.09 -11.56 -14.58
CA LEU A 72 7.11 -10.12 -14.31
C LEU A 72 5.70 -9.60 -14.01
N THR A 73 4.71 -9.97 -14.82
CA THR A 73 3.31 -9.61 -14.61
C THR A 73 2.83 -10.05 -13.22
N GLN A 74 3.12 -11.30 -12.83
CA GLN A 74 2.75 -11.79 -11.49
C GLN A 74 3.39 -10.99 -10.37
N GLN A 75 4.66 -10.61 -10.48
CA GLN A 75 5.33 -9.79 -9.48
C GLN A 75 4.72 -8.39 -9.39
N VAL A 76 4.41 -7.75 -10.53
CA VAL A 76 3.78 -6.42 -10.56
C VAL A 76 2.37 -6.48 -9.97
N THR A 77 1.59 -7.52 -10.26
CA THR A 77 0.27 -7.72 -9.64
C THR A 77 0.38 -7.87 -8.12
N GLN A 78 1.38 -8.60 -7.62
CA GLN A 78 1.61 -8.71 -6.18
C GLN A 78 1.97 -7.37 -5.54
N TRP A 79 2.77 -6.53 -6.22
CA TRP A 79 3.09 -5.18 -5.74
C TRP A 79 1.87 -4.26 -5.72
N SER A 80 1.01 -4.32 -6.74
CA SER A 80 -0.26 -3.60 -6.77
C SER A 80 -1.15 -3.98 -5.58
N ARG A 81 -1.29 -5.29 -5.33
CA ARG A 81 -2.05 -5.81 -4.20
C ARG A 81 -1.47 -5.37 -2.86
N ALA A 82 -0.16 -5.51 -2.65
CA ALA A 82 0.50 -5.09 -1.42
C ALA A 82 0.32 -3.58 -1.16
N SER A 83 0.40 -2.76 -2.21
CA SER A 83 0.15 -1.32 -2.11
C SER A 83 -1.29 -1.01 -1.68
N SER A 84 -2.28 -1.74 -2.22
CA SER A 84 -3.68 -1.65 -1.79
C SER A 84 -3.88 -2.06 -0.33
N GLU A 85 -3.23 -3.15 0.11
CA GLU A 85 -3.29 -3.63 1.49
C GLU A 85 -2.70 -2.61 2.47
N ILE A 86 -1.58 -1.97 2.13
CA ILE A 86 -0.97 -0.89 2.93
C ILE A 86 -1.92 0.31 3.01
N ALA A 87 -2.51 0.74 1.89
CA ALA A 87 -3.47 1.84 1.87
C ALA A 87 -4.68 1.56 2.79
N ALA A 88 -5.20 0.34 2.75
CA ALA A 88 -6.31 -0.08 3.61
C ALA A 88 -5.92 -0.10 5.10
N ALA A 89 -4.75 -0.64 5.43
CA ALA A 89 -4.24 -0.68 6.80
C ALA A 89 -4.01 0.71 7.38
N LEU A 90 -3.48 1.66 6.59
CA LEU A 90 -3.29 3.05 7.00
C LEU A 90 -4.62 3.75 7.27
N ARG A 91 -5.61 3.61 6.39
CA ARG A 91 -6.95 4.19 6.59
C ARG A 91 -7.65 3.60 7.81
N SER A 92 -7.61 2.28 7.98
CA SER A 92 -8.18 1.59 9.14
C SER A 92 -7.52 2.05 10.44
N SER A 93 -6.21 2.24 10.43
CA SER A 93 -5.48 2.73 11.60
C SER A 93 -5.85 4.19 11.90
N ALA A 94 -5.86 5.08 10.90
CA ALA A 94 -6.28 6.47 11.09
C ALA A 94 -7.69 6.59 11.67
N GLN A 95 -8.65 5.79 11.18
CA GLN A 95 -10.01 5.75 11.71
C GLN A 95 -10.05 5.34 13.18
N ARG A 96 -9.33 4.26 13.55
CA ARG A 96 -9.27 3.80 14.95
C ARG A 96 -8.69 4.85 15.89
N TYR A 97 -7.70 5.62 15.44
CA TYR A 97 -7.15 6.72 16.24
C TYR A 97 -8.13 7.88 16.39
N ALA A 98 -8.88 8.22 15.34
CA ALA A 98 -9.93 9.24 15.42
C ALA A 98 -11.05 8.83 16.39
N ASP A 99 -11.51 7.58 16.31
CA ASP A 99 -12.54 7.03 17.20
C ASP A 99 -12.07 7.03 18.67
N ALA A 100 -10.80 6.69 18.92
CA ALA A 100 -10.21 6.71 20.26
C ALA A 100 -10.12 8.15 20.83
N GLU A 101 -9.77 9.15 20.02
CA GLU A 101 -9.72 10.55 20.44
C GLU A 101 -11.13 11.08 20.77
N LEU A 102 -12.14 10.76 19.94
CA LEU A 102 -13.54 11.11 20.18
C LEU A 102 -14.06 10.48 21.48
N TYR A 103 -13.76 9.20 21.71
CA TYR A 103 -14.12 8.50 22.94
C TYR A 103 -13.47 9.14 24.17
N ALA A 104 -12.18 9.47 24.09
CA ALA A 104 -11.47 10.14 25.18
C ALA A 104 -12.06 11.52 25.47
N ALA A 105 -12.40 12.30 24.43
CA ALA A 105 -13.04 13.61 24.59
C ALA A 105 -14.41 13.50 25.28
N ALA A 106 -15.24 12.52 24.89
CA ALA A 106 -16.54 12.26 25.50
C ALA A 106 -16.47 11.82 26.97
N ARG A 107 -15.33 11.26 27.42
CA ARG A 107 -15.10 10.82 28.81
C ARG A 107 -14.68 11.97 29.74
N ILE A 108 -14.08 13.03 29.18
CA ILE A 108 -13.50 14.15 29.93
C ILE A 108 -14.46 15.35 30.03
N ALA A 109 -15.41 15.46 29.09
CA ALA A 109 -16.52 16.42 29.13
C ALA A 109 -17.55 16.05 30.22
#